data_AF-A0A811NED6-F1
#
_entry.id   AF-A0A811NED6-F1
#
_cell.length_a   1.000
_cell.length_b   1.000
_cell.length_c   1.000
_cell.angle_alpha   90.00
_cell.angle_beta   90.00
_cell.angle_gamma   90.00
#
_symmetry.space_group_name_H-M   'P 1'
#
loop_
_entity.id
_entity.type
_entity.pdbx_description
1 polymer ?
#
loop_
_entity_poly.entity_id
_entity_poly.type
_entity_poly.pdbx_seq_one_letter_code
_entity_poly.pdbx_strand_id
1 'polypeptide(L)' 'MRIRYMKRTINEEEGSPIDELFFRDPDGFIIEICNCENLELVPAGALGRLRLPRDRRNPPVRMVAGGDE' A
#
# COMPACT_ATOMS: atom_id res chain seq x y z
N MET A 1 -21.31 12.66 15.14
CA MET A 1 -19.87 12.99 15.01
C MET A 1 -19.55 13.14 13.53
N ARG A 2 -19.04 14.30 13.09
CA ARG A 2 -18.75 14.56 11.67
C ARG A 2 -17.25 14.37 11.43
N ILE A 3 -16.87 13.24 10.82
CA ILE A 3 -15.47 12.98 10.46
C ILE A 3 -15.13 13.86 9.26
N ARG A 4 -14.11 14.71 9.41
CA ARG A 4 -13.54 15.45 8.28
C ARG A 4 -12.55 14.53 7.58
N TYR A 5 -12.61 14.52 6.25
CA TYR A 5 -11.68 13.76 5.43
C TYR A 5 -11.16 14.62 4.28
N MET A 6 -10.04 14.19 3.71
CA MET A 6 -9.44 14.72 2.50
C MET A 6 -9.27 13.56 1.52
N LYS A 7 -9.70 13.72 0.27
CA LYS A 7 -9.45 12.75 -0.80
C LYS A 7 -8.47 13.35 -1.81
N ARG A 8 -7.54 12.54 -2.30
CA ARG A 8 -6.64 12.87 -3.40
C ARG A 8 -6.56 11.70 -4.37
N THR A 9 -6.32 11.99 -5.64
CA THR A 9 -5.94 10.99 -6.64
C THR A 9 -4.54 11.37 -7.15
N ILE A 10 -3.61 10.42 -7.08
CA ILE A 10 -2.27 10.51 -7.64
C ILE A 10 -2.29 9.74 -8.96
N ASN A 11 -1.91 10.40 -10.04
CA ASN A 11 -1.68 9.76 -11.33
C ASN A 11 -0.19 9.48 -11.45
N GLU A 12 0.19 8.22 -11.62
CA GLU A 12 1.58 7.83 -11.89
C GLU A 12 1.81 7.75 -13.41
N GLU A 13 3.05 8.00 -13.86
CA GLU A 13 3.43 7.86 -15.28
C GLU A 13 3.38 6.38 -15.74
N GLU A 14 3.58 5.45 -14.80
CA GLU A 14 3.55 4.01 -15.03
C GLU A 14 2.82 3.33 -13.87
N GLY A 15 1.59 2.84 -14.09
CA GLY A 15 0.74 2.25 -13.05
C GLY A 15 -0.73 2.68 -13.17
N SER A 16 -1.61 2.15 -12.31
CA SER A 16 -2.98 2.69 -12.22
C SER A 16 -3.05 3.81 -11.18
N PRO A 17 -3.97 4.79 -11.33
CA PRO A 17 -4.11 5.89 -10.38
C PRO A 17 -4.34 5.40 -8.94
N ILE A 18 -3.67 6.05 -8.00
CA ILE A 18 -3.80 5.79 -6.56
C ILE A 18 -4.78 6.82 -5.98
N ASP A 19 -5.90 6.35 -5.47
CA ASP A 19 -6.85 7.11 -4.68
C ASP A 19 -6.48 7.01 -3.19
N GLU A 20 -6.24 8.15 -2.56
CA GLU A 20 -5.93 8.29 -1.14
C GLU A 20 -7.09 8.97 -0.40
N LEU A 21 -7.39 8.47 0.80
CA LEU A 21 -8.34 9.05 1.74
C LEU A 21 -7.65 9.25 3.08
N PHE A 22 -7.61 10.51 3.54
CA PHE A 22 -7.05 10.88 4.82
C PHE A 22 -8.15 11.33 5.78
N PHE A 23 -8.11 10.86 7.02
CA PHE A 23 -8.93 11.41 8.10
C PHE A 23 -8.16 11.39 9.41
N ARG A 24 -8.62 12.19 10.37
CA ARG A 24 -8.06 12.20 11.72
C ARG A 24 -8.95 11.39 12.65
N ASP A 25 -8.33 10.52 13.44
CA ASP A 25 -9.00 9.87 14.55
C ASP A 25 -9.18 10.86 15.74
N PRO A 26 -9.88 10.46 16.82
CA PRO A 26 -10.08 11.31 17.98
C PRO A 26 -8.80 11.69 18.73
N ASP A 27 -7.75 10.85 18.63
CA ASP A 27 -6.45 11.05 19.28
C ASP A 27 -5.52 11.96 18.46
N GLY A 28 -5.92 12.31 17.23
CA GLY A 28 -5.22 13.23 16.35
C GLY A 28 -4.28 12.56 15.35
N PHE A 29 -4.23 11.22 15.32
CA PHE A 29 -3.48 10.49 14.30
C PHE A 29 -4.13 10.67 12.93
N ILE A 30 -3.29 10.73 11.90
CA ILE A 30 -3.74 10.73 10.50
C ILE A 30 -3.81 9.28 10.05
N ILE A 31 -4.99 8.85 9.66
CA ILE A 31 -5.23 7.55 9.05
C ILE A 31 -5.36 7.78 7.55
N GLU A 32 -4.59 7.03 6.78
CA GLU A 32 -4.61 6.99 5.33
C GLU A 32 -5.20 5.65 4.85
N ILE A 33 -6.06 5.71 3.83
CA ILE A 33 -6.55 4.55 3.09
C ILE A 33 -6.26 4.78 1.60
N CYS A 34 -5.47 3.88 0.99
CA CYS A 34 -5.15 3.87 -0.43
C CYS A 34 -5.71 2.61 -1.13
N ASN A 35 -6.03 2.69 -2.42
CA ASN A 35 -6.20 1.52 -3.30
C ASN A 35 -4.82 1.04 -3.81
N CYS A 36 -3.96 0.60 -2.90
CA CYS A 36 -2.57 0.23 -3.20
C CYS A 36 -2.39 -1.07 -4.03
N GLU A 37 -3.35 -1.48 -4.86
CA GLU A 37 -3.30 -2.72 -5.66
C GLU A 37 -2.12 -2.76 -6.65
N ASN A 38 -1.59 -1.59 -7.03
CA ASN A 38 -0.45 -1.48 -7.96
C ASN A 38 0.86 -1.05 -7.29
N LEU A 39 0.86 -0.83 -5.97
CA LEU A 39 2.07 -0.39 -5.26
C LEU A 39 3.00 -1.59 -5.06
N GLU A 40 4.14 -1.63 -5.75
CA GLU A 40 5.09 -2.73 -5.57
C GLU A 40 5.74 -2.66 -4.18
N LEU A 41 5.46 -3.67 -3.35
CA LEU A 41 6.07 -3.80 -2.02
C LEU A 41 7.47 -4.41 -2.14
N VAL A 42 8.42 -3.83 -1.44
CA VAL A 42 9.75 -4.41 -1.24
C VAL A 42 9.81 -5.03 0.16
N PRO A 43 10.11 -6.34 0.27
CA PRO A 43 10.26 -6.99 1.58
C PRO A 43 11.30 -6.28 2.44
N ALA A 44 10.93 -5.89 3.66
CA ALA A 44 11.87 -5.43 4.67
C ALA A 44 12.30 -6.60 5.58
N GLY A 45 13.58 -6.99 5.53
CA GLY A 45 14.13 -8.08 6.34
C GLY A 45 13.69 -9.49 5.89
N ALA A 46 13.52 -10.43 6.83
CA ALA A 46 13.19 -11.83 6.53
C ALA A 46 11.75 -12.07 6.00
N LEU A 47 11.01 -10.99 5.66
CA LEU A 47 9.65 -11.04 5.13
C LEU A 47 9.55 -11.81 3.79
N GLY A 48 10.67 -12.11 3.12
CA GLY A 48 10.72 -12.99 1.95
C GLY A 48 10.22 -14.44 2.19
N ARG A 49 10.01 -14.84 3.45
CA ARG A 49 9.39 -16.13 3.82
C ARG A 49 7.87 -16.09 4.01
N LEU A 50 7.26 -14.90 4.06
CA LEU A 50 5.82 -14.78 4.26
C LEU A 50 5.09 -15.02 2.93
N ARG A 51 4.42 -16.16 2.80
CA ARG A 51 3.53 -16.43 1.67
C ARG A 51 2.26 -15.60 1.82
N LEU A 52 2.23 -14.42 1.22
CA LEU A 52 0.99 -13.67 1.08
C LEU A 52 0.07 -14.40 0.10
N PRO A 53 -1.25 -14.51 0.39
CA PRO A 53 -2.21 -14.99 -0.58
C PRO A 53 -2.07 -14.18 -1.89
N ARG A 54 -2.02 -14.84 -3.04
CA ARG A 54 -2.09 -14.15 -4.33
C ARG A 54 -3.55 -13.89 -4.66
N ASP A 55 -4.18 -12.98 -3.93
CA ASP A 55 -5.49 -12.44 -4.30
C ASP A 55 -5.31 -11.09 -5.02
N ARG A 56 -6.35 -10.61 -5.70
CA ARG A 56 -6.30 -9.35 -6.48
C ARG A 56 -6.22 -8.09 -5.59
N ARG A 57 -6.24 -8.25 -4.26
CA ARG A 57 -6.24 -7.13 -3.31
C ARG A 57 -4.89 -6.90 -2.67
N ASN A 58 -4.00 -7.89 -2.76
CA ASN A 58 -2.65 -7.76 -2.27
C ASN A 58 -1.80 -7.03 -3.32
N PRO A 59 -1.04 -5.99 -2.92
CA PRO A 59 -0.13 -5.32 -3.83
C PRO A 59 0.94 -6.30 -4.35
N PRO A 60 1.50 -6.07 -5.56
CA PRO A 60 2.60 -6.89 -6.07
C PRO A 60 3.78 -6.81 -5.09
N VAL A 61 4.43 -7.94 -4.79
CA VAL A 61 5.63 -7.97 -3.95
C VAL A 61 6.82 -8.30 -4.81
N ARG A 62 7.83 -7.42 -4.79
CA ARG A 62 9.11 -7.68 -5.45
C ARG A 62 9.86 -8.78 -4.69
N MET A 63 9.85 -9.98 -5.24
CA MET A 63 10.68 -11.06 -4.75
C MET A 63 12.12 -10.80 -5.24
N VAL A 64 13.04 -10.48 -4.34
CA VAL A 64 14.47 -10.55 -4.66
C VAL A 64 14.76 -12.04 -4.89
N ALA A 65 15.09 -12.41 -6.14
CA ALA A 65 15.60 -13.74 -6.41
C ALA A 65 16.78 -13.96 -5.46
N GLY A 66 16.70 -14.98 -4.62
CA GLY A 66 17.85 -15.40 -3.83
C GLY A 66 18.98 -15.63 -4.82
N GLY A 67 19.98 -14.75 -4.80
CA GLY A 67 21.30 -15.12 -5.27
C GLY A 67 21.76 -16.23 -4.34
N ASP A 68 21.92 -17.42 -4.88
CA ASP A 68 22.84 -18.39 -4.32
C ASP A 68 24.22 -17.74 -4.33
N GLU A 69 24.66 -17.16 -3.20
CA GLU A 69 26.05 -17.14 -2.68
C GLU A 69 26.03 -16.93 -1.16
#